data_AF-A0A4Y2C8U7-F1
#
_entry.id   AF-A0A4Y2C8U7-F1
#
_cell.length_a   1.000
_cell.length_b   1.000
_cell.length_c   1.000
_cell.angle_alpha   90.00
_cell.angle_beta   90.00
_cell.angle_gamma   90.00
#
_symmetry.space_group_name_H-M   'P 1'
#
loop_
_entity.id
_entity.type
_entity.pdbx_description
1 polymer ?
#
loop_
_entity_poly.entity_id
_entity_poly.type
_entity_poly.pdbx_seq_one_letter_code
_entity_poly.pdbx_strand_id
1 'polypeptide(L)'
;MSSEVMFDETMITTLSQEKFLANPKNKNRLIAILMNKFSSLNMTCKKADEDADCLIVNSTLALAPTYPSVVVIGEDIDLFVILIGIFTLDNVYFLNQEKEKLLKRYFLLILL
;
A
#
# COMPACT_ATOMS: atom_id res chain seq x y z
N MET A 1 -3.64 23.60 13.63
CA MET A 1 -4.50 22.77 12.75
C MET A 1 -3.96 22.88 11.33
N SER A 2 -3.79 21.76 10.62
CA SER A 2 -3.37 21.80 9.21
C SER A 2 -4.54 22.16 8.30
N SER A 3 -4.30 22.96 7.26
CA SER A 3 -5.35 23.43 6.35
C SER A 3 -5.90 22.29 5.49
N GLU A 4 -7.21 22.30 5.28
CA GLU A 4 -7.86 21.46 4.26
C GLU A 4 -7.48 22.00 2.88
N VAL A 5 -7.09 21.10 1.97
CA VAL A 5 -6.70 21.42 0.60
C VAL A 5 -7.64 20.75 -0.36
N MET A 6 -8.17 21.51 -1.32
CA MET A 6 -8.98 20.96 -2.40
C MET A 6 -8.08 20.66 -3.62
N PHE A 7 -7.60 19.41 -3.75
CA PHE A 7 -6.70 18.95 -4.82
C PHE A 7 -7.24 17.78 -5.68
N ASP A 8 -6.88 17.71 -6.95
CA ASP A 8 -7.14 16.55 -7.83
C ASP A 8 -5.84 15.81 -8.20
N GLU A 9 -5.92 14.84 -9.11
CA GLU A 9 -4.78 14.04 -9.58
C GLU A 9 -3.68 14.83 -10.28
N THR A 10 -3.98 16.04 -10.76
CA THR A 10 -3.07 16.87 -11.56
C THR A 10 -2.45 18.01 -10.75
N MET A 11 -2.97 18.26 -9.54
CA MET A 11 -2.53 19.37 -8.70
C MET A 11 -1.17 19.09 -8.04
N ILE A 12 -0.27 20.05 -8.14
CA ILE A 12 0.99 20.07 -7.38
C ILE A 12 0.75 20.86 -6.09
N THR A 13 0.90 20.20 -4.94
CA THR A 13 0.74 20.85 -3.63
C THR A 13 2.04 21.53 -3.20
N THR A 14 1.96 22.78 -2.72
CA THR A 14 3.11 23.51 -2.16
C THR A 14 3.36 23.19 -0.68
N LEU A 15 2.47 22.43 -0.04
CA LEU A 15 2.64 21.97 1.34
C LEU A 15 3.65 20.83 1.41
N SER A 16 4.38 20.73 2.52
CA SER A 16 5.16 19.54 2.83
C SER A 16 4.23 18.34 3.05
N GLN A 17 4.73 17.13 2.76
CA GLN A 17 3.99 15.87 2.94
C GLN A 17 3.44 15.74 4.36
N GLU A 18 4.25 16.00 5.39
CA GLU A 18 3.83 15.95 6.78
C GLU A 18 2.64 16.88 7.07
N LYS A 19 2.72 18.14 6.62
CA LYS A 19 1.63 19.11 6.82
C LYS A 19 0.38 18.69 6.08
N PHE A 20 0.53 18.25 4.84
CA PHE A 20 -0.59 17.80 4.02
C PHE A 20 -1.30 16.58 4.65
N LEU A 21 -0.54 15.56 5.01
CA LEU A 21 -1.04 14.33 5.63
C LEU A 21 -1.52 14.57 7.06
N ALA A 22 -1.05 15.58 7.79
CA ALA A 22 -1.57 15.87 9.13
C ALA A 22 -3.07 16.24 9.16
N ASN A 23 -3.67 16.61 8.02
CA ASN A 23 -5.11 16.86 7.94
C ASN A 23 -5.87 15.58 7.52
N PRO A 24 -6.81 15.06 8.34
CA PRO A 24 -7.55 13.83 8.04
C PRO A 24 -8.39 13.89 6.74
N LYS A 25 -8.93 15.06 6.39
CA LYS A 25 -9.70 15.24 5.16
C LYS A 25 -8.80 15.13 3.93
N ASN A 26 -7.59 15.69 4.00
CA ASN A 26 -6.60 15.56 2.93
C ASN A 26 -6.18 14.09 2.76
N LYS A 27 -5.90 13.37 3.86
CA LYS A 27 -5.62 11.92 3.82
C LYS A 27 -6.75 11.15 3.14
N ASN A 28 -7.99 11.31 3.62
CA ASN A 28 -9.14 10.57 3.11
C ASN A 28 -9.38 10.83 1.62
N ARG A 29 -9.22 12.08 1.19
CA ARG A 29 -9.33 12.45 -0.23
C ARG A 29 -8.22 11.85 -1.08
N LEU A 30 -6.98 11.85 -0.59
CA LEU A 30 -5.84 11.24 -1.28
C LEU A 30 -6.07 9.73 -1.45
N ILE A 31 -6.47 9.05 -0.38
CA ILE A 31 -6.78 7.61 -0.40
C ILE A 31 -7.90 7.32 -1.40
N ALA A 32 -8.98 8.10 -1.41
CA ALA A 32 -10.08 7.92 -2.35
C ALA A 32 -9.62 8.07 -3.81
N ILE A 33 -8.81 9.08 -4.12
CA ILE A 33 -8.24 9.29 -5.46
C ILE A 33 -7.37 8.08 -5.86
N LEU A 34 -6.47 7.64 -4.99
CA LEU A 34 -5.59 6.50 -5.25
C LEU A 34 -6.40 5.21 -5.45
N MET A 35 -7.36 4.90 -4.56
CA MET A 35 -8.22 3.73 -4.69
C MET A 35 -8.99 3.74 -6.01
N ASN A 36 -9.55 4.88 -6.42
CA ASN A 36 -10.24 5.00 -7.71
C ASN A 36 -9.30 4.73 -8.89
N LYS A 37 -8.07 5.25 -8.83
CA LYS A 37 -7.05 5.07 -9.86
C LYS A 37 -6.58 3.63 -9.99
N PHE A 38 -6.40 2.92 -8.88
CA PHE A 38 -6.04 1.51 -8.92
C PHE A 38 -7.22 0.63 -9.34
N SER A 39 -8.43 0.97 -8.90
CA SER A 39 -9.66 0.28 -9.32
C SER A 39 -9.89 0.40 -10.82
N SER A 40 -9.59 1.56 -11.43
CA SER A 40 -9.69 1.76 -12.89
C SER A 40 -8.65 0.94 -13.68
N LEU A 41 -7.58 0.48 -13.01
CA LEU A 41 -6.59 -0.47 -13.54
C LEU A 41 -6.94 -1.93 -13.21
N ASN A 42 -8.16 -2.21 -12.74
CA ASN A 42 -8.63 -3.52 -12.29
C ASN A 42 -7.82 -4.13 -11.13
N MET A 43 -7.22 -3.28 -10.30
CA MET A 43 -6.53 -3.71 -9.10
C MET A 43 -7.49 -3.68 -7.91
N THR A 44 -7.45 -4.72 -7.08
CA THR A 44 -8.18 -4.72 -5.81
C THR A 44 -7.44 -3.83 -4.82
N CYS A 45 -8.16 -2.93 -4.15
CA CYS A 45 -7.63 -2.10 -3.07
C CYS A 45 -8.31 -2.44 -1.76
N LYS A 46 -7.53 -2.44 -0.69
CA LYS A 46 -8.04 -2.48 0.68
C LYS A 46 -7.42 -1.32 1.45
N LYS A 47 -8.23 -0.67 2.28
CA LYS A 47 -7.80 0.39 3.20
C LYS A 47 -7.65 -0.22 4.59
N ALA A 48 -6.57 0.07 5.28
CA ALA A 48 -6.41 -0.26 6.69
C ALA A 48 -7.08 0.83 7.56
N ASP A 49 -7.72 0.42 8.64
CA ASP A 49 -8.29 1.38 9.60
C ASP A 49 -7.20 1.99 10.50
N GLU A 50 -6.14 1.24 10.74
CA GLU A 50 -4.97 1.65 11.54
C GLU A 50 -3.68 1.31 10.76
N ASP A 51 -2.92 0.33 11.25
CA ASP A 51 -1.69 -0.13 10.63
C ASP A 51 -1.97 -1.10 9.46
N ALA A 52 -1.18 -0.96 8.39
CA ALA A 52 -1.33 -1.75 7.18
C ALA A 52 -0.67 -3.12 7.30
N ASP A 53 0.31 -3.32 8.20
CA ASP A 53 1.09 -4.56 8.24
C ASP A 53 0.20 -5.78 8.50
N CYS A 54 -0.70 -5.67 9.47
CA CYS A 54 -1.66 -6.73 9.77
C CYS A 54 -2.54 -7.06 8.55
N LEU A 55 -2.98 -6.04 7.80
CA LEU A 55 -3.81 -6.24 6.61
C LEU A 55 -3.02 -6.88 5.46
N ILE A 56 -1.75 -6.51 5.30
CA ILE A 56 -0.83 -7.08 4.31
C ILE A 56 -0.55 -8.55 4.63
N VAL A 57 -0.19 -8.86 5.87
CA VAL A 57 0.08 -10.22 6.34
C VAL A 57 -1.15 -11.11 6.18
N ASN A 58 -2.32 -10.66 6.65
CA ASN A 58 -3.56 -11.44 6.55
C ASN A 58 -3.99 -11.66 5.09
N SER A 59 -3.79 -10.66 4.23
CA SER A 59 -4.07 -10.82 2.80
C SER A 59 -3.11 -11.82 2.16
N THR A 60 -1.83 -11.77 2.51
CA THR A 60 -0.82 -12.71 2.02
C THR A 60 -1.12 -14.13 2.50
N LEU A 61 -1.52 -14.32 3.75
CA LEU A 61 -1.94 -15.61 4.31
C LEU A 61 -3.15 -16.20 3.58
N ALA A 62 -4.12 -15.36 3.20
CA ALA A 62 -5.29 -15.82 2.45
C ALA A 62 -4.96 -16.19 0.99
N LEU A 63 -3.98 -15.51 0.39
CA LEU A 63 -3.60 -15.72 -1.00
C LEU A 63 -2.58 -16.86 -1.18
N ALA A 64 -1.66 -17.06 -0.23
CA ALA A 64 -0.58 -18.03 -0.35
C ALA A 64 -1.06 -19.47 -0.65
N PRO A 65 -2.16 -19.99 -0.08
CA PRO A 65 -2.65 -21.33 -0.43
C PRO A 65 -3.29 -21.41 -1.83
N THR A 66 -3.74 -20.27 -2.37
CA THR A 66 -4.53 -20.21 -3.62
C THR A 66 -3.63 -19.96 -4.84
N TYR A 67 -2.51 -19.26 -4.67
CA TYR A 67 -1.65 -18.82 -5.76
C TYR A 67 -0.28 -19.51 -5.71
N PRO A 68 0.30 -19.86 -6.88
CA PRO A 68 1.61 -20.50 -6.93
C PRO A 68 2.75 -19.59 -6.48
N SER A 69 2.53 -18.27 -6.47
CA SER A 69 3.48 -17.28 -5.97
C SER A 69 2.71 -16.04 -5.49
N VAL A 70 3.10 -15.51 -4.33
CA VAL A 70 2.60 -14.25 -3.78
C VAL A 70 3.79 -13.34 -3.52
N VAL A 71 3.73 -12.11 -4.03
CA VAL A 71 4.79 -11.11 -3.85
C VAL A 71 4.26 -9.97 -3.01
N VAL A 72 4.91 -9.71 -1.89
CA VAL A 72 4.68 -8.52 -1.05
C VAL A 72 5.72 -7.47 -1.43
N ILE A 73 5.26 -6.27 -1.78
CA ILE A 73 6.13 -5.13 -2.08
C ILE A 73 6.03 -4.13 -0.94
N GLY A 74 7.18 -3.72 -0.41
CA GLY A 74 7.28 -2.65 0.58
C GLY A 74 8.74 -2.32 0.87
N GLU A 75 8.97 -1.17 1.49
CA GLU A 75 10.30 -0.77 2.01
C GLU A 75 10.41 -1.03 3.52
N ASP A 76 9.31 -1.43 4.17
CA ASP A 76 9.22 -1.56 5.63
C ASP A 76 9.96 -2.81 6.13
N ILE A 77 10.96 -2.60 6.99
CA ILE A 77 11.77 -3.67 7.59
C ILE A 77 10.96 -4.43 8.64
N ASP A 78 10.08 -3.75 9.39
CA ASP A 78 9.26 -4.39 10.41
C ASP A 78 8.29 -5.36 9.73
N LEU A 79 7.68 -4.96 8.61
CA LEU A 79 6.86 -5.85 7.78
C LEU A 79 7.66 -7.06 7.27
N PHE A 80 8.90 -6.86 6.81
CA PHE A 80 9.75 -7.96 6.36
C PHE A 80 10.05 -8.98 7.48
N VAL A 81 10.35 -8.49 8.69
CA VAL A 81 10.59 -9.33 9.87
C VAL A 81 9.32 -10.10 10.23
N ILE A 82 8.15 -9.46 10.20
CA ILE A 82 6.86 -10.11 10.46
C ILE A 82 6.59 -11.23 9.44
N LEU A 83 6.87 -10.99 8.15
CA LEU A 83 6.69 -12.00 7.11
C LEU A 83 7.58 -13.23 7.33
N ILE A 84 8.86 -13.05 7.68
CA ILE A 84 9.76 -14.16 8.00
C ILE A 84 9.27 -14.94 9.22
N GLY A 85 8.75 -14.26 10.23
CA GLY A 85 8.28 -14.90 11.46
C GLY A 85 6.99 -15.72 11.27
N ILE A 86 6.13 -15.32 10.34
CA ILE A 86 4.80 -15.92 10.15
C ILE A 86 4.79 -16.97 9.03
N PHE A 87 5.47 -16.71 7.91
CA PHE A 87 5.37 -17.56 6.73
C PHE A 87 6.40 -18.69 6.77
N THR A 88 5.90 -19.92 6.66
CA THR A 88 6.69 -21.14 6.43
C THR A 88 6.53 -21.67 5.02
N LEU A 89 5.81 -20.94 4.16
CA LEU A 89 5.49 -21.34 2.79
C LEU A 89 6.52 -20.76 1.82
N ASP A 90 7.09 -21.63 0.99
CA ASP A 90 8.15 -21.27 0.03
C ASP A 90 7.67 -20.42 -1.16
N ASN A 91 6.37 -20.13 -1.25
CA ASN A 91 5.76 -19.40 -2.36
C ASN A 91 5.48 -17.92 -2.06
N VAL A 92 5.94 -17.39 -0.92
CA VAL A 92 5.81 -15.98 -0.55
C VAL A 92 7.16 -15.27 -0.69
N TYR A 93 7.17 -14.17 -1.42
CA TYR A 93 8.38 -13.39 -1.70
C TYR A 93 8.20 -11.95 -1.22
N PHE A 94 9.22 -11.39 -0.58
CA PHE A 94 9.27 -9.97 -0.28
C PHE A 94 10.18 -9.26 -1.27
N LEU A 95 9.64 -8.25 -1.95
CA LEU A 95 10.40 -7.40 -2.87
C LEU A 95 10.56 -6.02 -2.23
N ASN A 96 11.78 -5.74 -1.78
CA ASN A 96 12.17 -4.41 -1.36
C ASN A 96 12.24 -3.49 -2.60
N GLN A 97 11.46 -2.42 -2.62
CA GLN A 97 11.60 -1.38 -3.64
C GLN A 97 12.73 -0.41 -3.25
N GLU A 98 13.97 -0.89 -3.27
CA GLU A 98 15.08 0.06 -3.43
C GLU A 98 14.95 0.71 -4.83
N LYS A 99 15.25 2.01 -4.90
CA LYS A 99 15.05 2.84 -6.09
C LYS A 99 15.51 2.12 -7.37
N GLU A 100 14.54 1.97 -8.27
CA GLU A 100 14.62 1.50 -9.68
C GLU A 100 14.58 -0.03 -9.94
N LYS A 101 13.35 -0.58 -10.06
CA LYS A 101 12.89 -1.30 -11.27
C LYS A 101 11.39 -1.67 -11.19
N LEU A 102 10.61 -1.11 -12.11
CA LEU A 102 9.18 -1.41 -12.32
C LEU A 102 8.98 -2.85 -12.80
N LEU A 103 8.53 -3.75 -11.92
CA LEU A 103 8.02 -5.04 -12.34
C LEU A 103 6.51 -4.92 -12.62
N LYS A 104 6.13 -5.00 -13.90
CA LYS A 104 4.73 -5.07 -14.34
C LYS A 104 4.20 -6.50 -14.12
N ARG A 105 3.62 -6.81 -12.96
CA ARG A 105 2.59 -7.87 -12.84
C ARG A 105 1.98 -7.93 -11.44
N TYR A 106 0.66 -7.71 -11.42
CA TYR A 106 -0.33 -8.00 -10.36
C TYR A 106 0.05 -7.62 -8.93
N PHE A 107 -0.45 -6.46 -8.47
CA PHE A 107 -0.31 -6.03 -7.08
C PHE A 107 -1.67 -5.84 -6.42
N LEU A 108 -1.84 -6.48 -5.26
CA LEU A 108 -2.77 -6.00 -4.25
C LEU A 108 -2.08 -4.80 -3.60
N LEU A 109 -2.50 -3.60 -3.97
CA LEU A 109 -1.97 -2.38 -3.38
C LEU A 109 -2.80 -2.05 -2.14
N ILE A 110 -2.17 -2.10 -0.97
CA ILE A 110 -2.77 -1.65 0.29
C ILE A 110 -2.31 -0.21 0.48
N LEU A 111 -3.28 0.70 0.62
CA LEU A 111 -3.05 2.13 0.79
C LEU A 111 -3.29 2.50 2.26
N LEU A 112 -2.28 3.13 2.86
CA LEU A 112 -2.31 3.81 4.16
C LEU A 112 -3.17 5.08 4.12
#